data_AF-A0A377TTH7-F1
#
_entry.id   AF-A0A377TTH7-F1
#
_cell.length_a   1.000
_cell.length_b   1.000
_cell.length_c   1.000
_cell.angle_alpha   90.00
_cell.angle_beta   90.00
_cell.angle_gamma   90.00
#
_symmetry.space_group_name_H-M   'P 1'
#
loop_
_entity.id
_entity.type
_entity.pdbx_description
1 polymer ?
#
loop_
_entity_poly.entity_id
_entity_poly.type
_entity_poly.pdbx_seq_one_letter_code
_entity_poly.pdbx_strand_id
1 'polypeptide(L)'
;MRAIQVKGVDPQQESQLSALPTFVQNNAWAGFKAGEQQVILGKGVADALHVKQGDWVSIMIPNADADHQLLQPKRVRLQCDRNFTAERPARS
;
A
#
# COMPACT_ATOMS: atom_id res chain seq x y z
N MET A 1 -0.23 -9.19 -16.98
CA MET A 1 -0.72 -8.11 -16.10
C MET A 1 -0.68 -8.60 -14.67
N ARG A 2 0.02 -7.90 -13.76
CA ARG A 2 -0.04 -8.21 -12.33
C ARG A 2 -1.12 -7.32 -11.71
N ALA A 3 -2.22 -7.91 -11.26
CA ALA A 3 -3.25 -7.18 -10.53
C ALA A 3 -2.74 -6.88 -9.11
N ILE A 4 -2.64 -5.60 -8.76
CA ILE A 4 -2.26 -5.18 -7.41
C ILE A 4 -3.56 -4.93 -6.64
N GLN A 5 -3.73 -5.62 -5.50
CA GLN A 5 -4.81 -5.31 -4.58
C GLN A 5 -4.39 -4.17 -3.67
N VAL A 6 -5.22 -3.12 -3.61
CA VAL A 6 -5.06 -1.99 -2.70
C VAL A 6 -6.14 -2.10 -1.64
N LYS A 7 -5.75 -2.13 -0.36
CA LYS A 7 -6.66 -2.17 0.78
C LYS A 7 -6.42 -0.93 1.65
N GLY A 8 -7.45 -0.11 1.83
CA GLY A 8 -7.46 0.88 2.91
C GLY A 8 -7.68 0.16 4.23
N VAL A 9 -6.77 0.37 5.19
CA VAL A 9 -6.83 -0.26 6.51
C VAL A 9 -6.75 0.80 7.59
N ASP A 10 -7.44 0.57 8.71
CA ASP A 10 -7.18 1.28 9.96
C ASP A 10 -6.07 0.53 10.71
N PRO A 11 -4.88 1.13 10.90
CA PRO A 11 -3.75 0.46 11.54
C PRO A 11 -4.07 -0.04 12.96
N GLN A 12 -4.97 0.63 13.70
CA GLN A 12 -5.33 0.24 15.06
C GLN A 12 -6.22 -1.01 15.06
N GLN A 13 -7.21 -1.07 14.18
CA GLN A 13 -8.09 -2.23 14.05
C GLN A 13 -7.37 -3.42 13.45
N GLU A 14 -6.56 -3.19 12.41
CA GLU A 14 -5.90 -4.25 11.67
C GLU A 14 -4.71 -4.85 12.46
N SER A 15 -4.21 -4.15 13.49
CA SER A 15 -3.33 -4.72 14.53
C SER A 15 -4.00 -5.79 15.39
N GLN A 16 -5.32 -5.71 15.57
CA GLN A 16 -6.07 -6.64 16.40
C GLN A 16 -6.71 -7.76 15.58
N LEU A 17 -7.05 -7.48 14.31
CA LEU A 17 -7.76 -8.42 13.43
C LEU A 17 -6.85 -9.26 12.54
N SER A 18 -5.63 -8.81 12.23
CA SER A 18 -4.80 -9.39 11.18
C SER A 18 -3.33 -9.57 11.59
N ALA A 19 -2.64 -10.50 10.94
CA ALA A 19 -1.19 -10.67 11.06
C ALA A 19 -0.39 -9.71 10.15
N LEU A 20 -1.04 -8.79 9.44
CA LEU A 20 -0.41 -7.81 8.56
C LEU A 20 0.69 -6.99 9.27
N PRO A 21 0.45 -6.39 10.46
CA PRO A 21 1.49 -5.69 11.21
C PRO A 21 2.76 -6.52 11.44
N THR A 22 2.62 -7.83 11.62
CA THR A 22 3.74 -8.76 11.88
C THR A 22 4.64 -8.96 10.66
N PHE A 23 4.09 -8.77 9.45
CA PHE A 23 4.85 -8.90 8.20
C PHE A 23 5.50 -7.59 7.77
N VAL A 24 5.13 -6.48 8.41
CA VAL A 24 5.66 -5.15 8.13
C VAL A 24 6.93 -4.94 8.94
N GLN A 25 8.04 -4.76 8.23
CA GLN A 25 9.36 -4.65 8.85
C GLN A 25 9.54 -3.30 9.57
N ASN A 26 10.53 -3.27 10.47
CA ASN A 26 11.07 -2.05 11.07
C ASN A 26 10.02 -1.17 11.76
N ASN A 27 8.91 -1.75 12.24
CA ASN A 27 7.84 -1.03 12.92
C ASN A 27 7.15 0.05 12.04
N ALA A 28 7.15 -0.10 10.70
CA ALA A 28 6.42 0.82 9.79
C ALA A 28 4.96 0.97 10.18
N TRP A 29 4.38 -0.12 10.67
CA TRP A 29 2.99 -0.17 11.04
C TRP A 29 2.62 0.84 12.14
N ALA A 30 3.52 1.05 13.11
CA ALA A 30 3.30 2.04 14.17
C ALA A 30 3.42 3.49 13.66
N GLY A 31 4.18 3.71 12.59
CA GLY A 31 4.32 5.01 11.93
C GLY A 31 3.22 5.30 10.90
N PHE A 32 2.50 4.27 10.47
CA PHE A 32 1.47 4.37 9.44
C PHE A 32 0.21 5.06 10.00
N LYS A 33 0.01 6.32 9.62
CA LYS A 33 -1.12 7.13 10.10
C LYS A 33 -1.81 7.85 8.94
N ALA A 34 -3.11 8.11 9.14
CA ALA A 34 -3.90 8.84 8.17
C ALA A 34 -3.32 10.26 7.95
N GLY A 35 -3.43 10.75 6.71
CA GLY A 35 -3.04 12.13 6.36
C GLY A 35 -1.59 12.31 5.91
N GLU A 36 -0.68 11.36 6.12
CA GLU A 36 0.72 11.49 5.67
C GLU A 36 1.00 10.97 4.25
N GLN A 37 -0.06 10.58 3.51
CA GLN A 37 0.07 10.07 2.15
C GLN A 37 1.11 8.93 2.02
N GLN A 38 1.24 8.11 3.06
CA GLN A 38 2.17 6.99 3.10
C GLN A 38 1.56 5.75 2.44
N VAL A 39 2.41 4.86 1.95
CA VAL A 39 2.02 3.53 1.49
C VAL A 39 3.03 2.47 1.94
N ILE A 40 2.52 1.31 2.34
CA ILE A 40 3.30 0.10 2.60
C ILE A 40 3.13 -0.81 1.39
N LEU A 41 4.24 -1.19 0.76
CA LEU A 41 4.24 -2.06 -0.41
C LEU A 41 4.77 -3.44 -0.02
N GLY A 42 4.13 -4.49 -0.53
CA GLY A 42 4.68 -5.83 -0.45
C GLY A 42 5.97 -5.93 -1.26
N LYS A 43 6.95 -6.71 -0.78
CA LYS A 43 8.28 -6.88 -1.40
C LYS A 43 8.19 -7.13 -2.92
N GLY A 44 7.36 -8.07 -3.35
CA GLY A 44 7.23 -8.40 -4.77
C GLY A 44 6.64 -7.28 -5.64
N VAL A 45 5.88 -6.35 -5.06
CA VAL A 45 5.37 -5.15 -5.77
C VAL A 45 6.45 -4.07 -5.81
N ALA A 46 7.15 -3.86 -4.70
CA ALA A 46 8.29 -2.96 -4.63
C ALA A 46 9.38 -3.33 -5.65
N ASP A 47 9.74 -4.62 -5.72
CA ASP A 47 10.72 -5.16 -6.67
C ASP A 47 10.25 -4.98 -8.12
N ALA A 48 8.97 -5.24 -8.40
CA ALA A 48 8.41 -5.10 -9.74
C ALA A 48 8.38 -3.64 -10.24
N LEU A 49 8.17 -2.69 -9.32
CA LEU A 49 8.16 -1.25 -9.59
C LEU A 49 9.55 -0.61 -9.46
N HIS A 50 10.57 -1.37 -9.03
CA HIS A 50 11.93 -0.88 -8.75
C HIS A 50 11.99 0.36 -7.85
N VAL A 51 11.03 0.47 -6.93
CA VAL A 51 10.94 1.59 -5.99
C VAL A 51 11.63 1.25 -4.67
N LYS A 52 12.15 2.28 -4.02
CA LYS A 52 12.85 2.20 -2.74
C LYS A 52 12.15 3.05 -1.69
N GLN A 53 12.61 2.89 -0.46
CA GLN A 53 12.21 3.75 0.66
C GLN A 53 12.37 5.24 0.29
N GLY A 54 11.34 6.04 0.57
CA GLY A 54 11.35 7.49 0.28
C GLY A 54 10.95 7.85 -1.15
N ASP A 55 10.86 6.89 -2.06
CA ASP A 55 10.35 7.13 -3.41
C ASP A 55 8.85 7.44 -3.40
N TRP A 56 8.38 8.01 -4.50
CA TRP A 56 6.97 8.32 -4.69
C TRP A 56 6.36 7.37 -5.70
N VAL A 57 5.20 6.81 -5.35
CA VAL A 57 4.37 6.03 -6.26
C VAL A 57 3.09 6.79 -6.60
N SER A 58 2.67 6.68 -7.85
CA SER A 58 1.38 7.23 -8.29
C SER A 58 0.41 6.08 -8.51
N ILE A 59 -0.68 6.07 -7.76
CA ILE A 59 -1.77 5.12 -7.92
C ILE A 59 -2.86 5.78 -8.76
N MET A 60 -3.32 5.05 -9.77
CA MET A 60 -4.48 5.42 -10.56
C MET A 60 -5.67 4.63 -10.06
N ILE A 61 -6.66 5.33 -9.51
CA ILE A 61 -7.92 4.72 -9.07
C ILE A 61 -8.94 4.97 -10.18
N PRO A 62 -9.35 3.93 -10.93
CA PRO A 62 -10.39 4.09 -11.95
C PRO A 62 -11.69 4.44 -11.23
N ASN A 63 -12.31 5.55 -11.62
CA ASN A 63 -13.62 5.91 -11.11
C ASN A 63 -14.65 5.22 -12.01
N ALA A 64 -15.14 4.06 -11.57
CA ALA A 64 -16.19 3.34 -12.27
C ALA A 64 -17.53 3.75 -11.65
N ASP A 65 -18.14 4.80 -12.17
CA ASP A 65 -19.56 5.04 -11.93
C ASP A 65 -20.38 4.08 -12.78
N ALA A 66 -21.49 3.58 -12.22
CA ALA A 66 -22.38 2.62 -12.87
C ALA A 66 -23.07 3.18 -14.14
N ASP A 67 -22.96 4.48 -14.38
CA ASP A 67 -23.71 5.22 -15.41
C ASP A 67 -22.85 5.65 -16.62
N HIS A 68 -21.79 4.90 -16.95
CA HIS A 68 -21.01 5.09 -18.19
C HIS A 68 -20.42 6.50 -18.40
N GLN A 69 -20.34 7.35 -17.37
CA GLN A 69 -19.60 8.60 -17.46
C GLN A 69 -18.10 8.33 -17.29
N LEU A 70 -17.32 8.72 -18.29
CA LEU A 70 -15.86 8.73 -18.26
C LEU A 70 -15.38 9.75 -17.22
N LEU A 71 -15.49 9.40 -15.95
CA LEU A 71 -14.92 10.18 -14.86
C LEU A 71 -13.41 9.99 -14.89
N GLN A 72 -12.70 11.11 -14.84
CA GLN A 72 -11.24 11.09 -14.87
C GLN A 72 -10.73 10.26 -13.70
N PRO A 73 -9.81 9.30 -13.94
CA PRO A 73 -9.30 8.45 -12.88
C PRO A 73 -8.59 9.32 -11.83
N LYS A 74 -8.88 9.05 -10.56
CA LYS A 74 -8.26 9.80 -9.48
C LYS A 74 -6.81 9.35 -9.35
N ARG A 75 -5.88 10.28 -9.54
CA ARG A 75 -4.45 10.04 -9.32
C ARG A 75 -4.10 10.43 -7.89
N VAL A 76 -3.64 9.46 -7.12
CA VAL A 76 -3.15 9.70 -5.75
C VAL A 76 -1.66 9.43 -5.75
N ARG A 77 -0.89 10.42 -5.30
CA ARG A 77 0.55 10.28 -5.09
C ARG A 77 0.79 9.91 -3.64
N LEU A 78 1.51 8.81 -3.42
CA LEU A 78 1.85 8.32 -2.10
C LEU A 78 3.37 8.18 -2.01
N GLN A 79 3.91 8.39 -0.82
CA GLN A 79 5.32 8.19 -0.53
C GLN A 79 5.53 6.80 0.09
N CYS A 80 6.55 6.11 -0.41
CA CYS A 80 7.08 4.90 0.19
C CYS A 80 7.60 5.23 1.59
N ASP A 81 6.90 4.75 2.62
CA ASP A 81 7.25 5.04 4.01
C ASP A 81 8.68 4.57 4.35
N ARG A 82 9.27 5.12 5.41
CA ARG A 82 10.63 4.77 5.87
C ARG A 82 10.81 3.26 6.10
N ASN A 83 9.74 2.52 6.38
CA ASN A 83 9.83 1.10 6.70
C ASN A 83 9.03 0.29 5.67
N PHE A 84 9.55 0.37 4.45
CA PHE A 84 8.83 0.27 3.19
C PHE A 84 8.21 -1.09 2.83
N THR A 85 8.66 -2.20 3.43
CA THR A 85 8.44 -3.54 2.85
C THR A 85 7.73 -4.49 3.80
N ALA A 86 6.61 -5.05 3.32
CA ALA A 86 5.96 -6.20 3.94
C ALA A 86 6.38 -7.51 3.25
N GLU A 87 6.83 -8.50 4.03
CA GLU A 87 7.12 -9.85 3.52
C GLU A 87 6.45 -10.92 4.38
N ARG A 88 5.66 -11.80 3.76
CA ARG A 88 5.24 -13.03 4.43
C ARG A 88 6.40 -14.03 4.31
N PRO A 89 6.86 -14.64 5.42
CA PRO A 89 7.84 -15.71 5.32
C PRO A 89 7.24 -16.84 4.46
N ALA A 90 8.06 -17.40 3.57
CA ALA A 90 7.69 -18.59 2.83
C ALA A 90 7.31 -19.68 3.85
N ARG A 91 6.17 -20.36 3.66
CA ARG A 91 5.90 -21.57 4.43
C ARG A 91 6.97 -22.59 4.05
N SER A 92 7.82 -22.93 5.00
CA SER A 92 8.74 -24.07 4.96
C SER A 92 7.97 -25.39 4.84
#